data_AF-A0A932QQ29-F1
#
_entry.id   AF-A0A932QQ29-F1
#
_cell.length_a   1.000
_cell.length_b   1.000
_cell.length_c   1.000
_cell.angle_alpha   90.00
_cell.angle_beta   90.00
_cell.angle_gamma   90.00
#
_symmetry.space_group_name_H-M   'P 1'
#
loop_
_entity.id
_entity.type
_entity.pdbx_description
1 polymer ?
#
loop_
_entity_poly.entity_id
_entity_poly.type
_entity_poly.pdbx_seq_one_letter_code
_entity_poly.pdbx_strand_id
1 'polypeptide(L)'
;MAKNIKSTDVLNGEGEGEGTDTGFLHSSENQSIMEEEELEIPTKTMKPISKVFLAVLLGALVFSSGSALYFYNKYTNLQNGTIQPPSQASVADETKALLASVGSLIVLPKNESPTIATVADPSQLRDQPFFVNAKKGDKVLIYSTARKAILYSPTQNKIVEVAPVNFENSSQAATPAPKSNVTSTNGRSVNKK
;
A
#
# COMPACT_ATOMS: atom_id res chain seq x y z
N MET A 1 7.01 -34.49 -56.85
CA MET A 1 6.35 -33.36 -57.55
C MET A 1 6.13 -32.27 -56.50
N ALA A 2 7.02 -31.27 -56.40
CA ALA A 2 6.99 -29.96 -57.11
C ALA A 2 5.79 -29.10 -56.61
N LYS A 3 5.87 -27.87 -56.08
CA LYS A 3 6.79 -26.70 -56.08
C LYS A 3 6.47 -25.89 -54.79
N ASN A 4 7.39 -25.37 -53.98
CA ASN A 4 8.28 -24.21 -54.15
C ASN A 4 7.58 -22.91 -54.61
N ILE A 5 7.32 -21.97 -53.69
CA ILE A 5 7.25 -20.54 -54.00
C ILE A 5 7.97 -19.75 -52.89
N LYS A 6 8.99 -19.06 -53.37
CA LYS A 6 9.96 -18.18 -52.73
C LYS A 6 9.38 -16.76 -52.77
N SER A 7 9.50 -15.98 -51.71
CA SER A 7 9.45 -14.52 -51.83
C SER A 7 10.56 -13.92 -50.98
N THR A 8 11.41 -13.18 -51.67
CA THR A 8 12.69 -12.60 -51.28
C THR A 8 12.55 -11.09 -51.11
N ASP A 9 13.31 -10.57 -50.15
CA ASP A 9 14.05 -9.30 -50.11
C ASP A 9 13.47 -8.02 -50.71
N VAL A 10 13.36 -6.97 -49.88
CA VAL A 10 13.86 -5.60 -50.12
C VAL A 10 14.17 -4.97 -48.74
N LEU A 11 15.42 -4.76 -48.29
CA LEU A 11 16.41 -3.70 -48.58
C LEU A 11 16.16 -2.31 -47.94
N ASN A 12 17.08 -1.98 -47.02
CA ASN A 12 17.73 -0.71 -46.67
C ASN A 12 16.98 0.55 -46.19
N GLY A 13 17.59 1.15 -45.17
CA GLY A 13 17.37 2.53 -44.73
C GLY A 13 18.29 2.92 -43.57
N GLU A 14 19.60 2.84 -43.77
CA GLU A 14 20.60 3.56 -42.98
C GLU A 14 20.41 5.07 -43.16
N GLY A 15 20.59 5.82 -42.07
CA GLY A 15 20.52 7.28 -42.05
C GLY A 15 21.44 7.81 -40.96
N GLU A 16 22.73 7.87 -41.28
CA GLU A 16 23.72 8.70 -40.60
C GLU A 16 23.44 10.19 -40.87
N GLY A 17 23.73 11.03 -39.89
CA GLY A 17 23.66 12.48 -40.00
C GLY A 17 24.68 13.12 -39.08
N GLU A 18 25.86 13.36 -39.62
CA GLU A 18 27.00 14.05 -39.04
C GLU A 18 26.69 15.51 -38.66
N GLY A 19 27.55 16.05 -37.80
CA GLY A 19 27.41 17.36 -37.19
C GLY A 19 27.73 18.54 -38.09
N THR A 20 27.50 19.73 -37.54
CA THR A 20 28.26 20.94 -37.89
C THR A 20 28.47 21.76 -36.62
N ASP A 21 29.69 21.65 -36.11
CA ASP A 21 30.37 22.73 -35.41
C ASP A 21 30.45 23.93 -36.36
N THR A 22 29.89 25.08 -35.97
CA THR A 22 30.36 26.38 -36.47
C THR A 22 30.32 27.37 -35.32
N GLY A 23 31.52 27.72 -34.86
CA GLY A 23 31.73 28.84 -33.98
C GLY A 23 31.24 30.16 -34.58
N PHE A 24 30.70 31.00 -33.71
CA PHE A 24 30.65 32.44 -33.91
C PHE A 24 31.28 33.11 -32.68
N LEU A 25 32.55 33.48 -32.83
CA LEU A 25 33.23 34.49 -32.02
C LEU A 25 33.25 35.79 -32.84
N HIS A 26 32.61 36.83 -32.34
CA HIS A 26 33.05 38.24 -32.42
C HIS A 26 32.10 39.05 -31.53
N SER A 27 32.55 39.52 -30.37
CA SER A 27 33.27 40.79 -30.21
C SER A 27 32.36 41.99 -30.46
N SER A 28 31.93 42.62 -29.37
CA SER A 28 31.85 44.08 -29.24
C SER A 28 31.76 44.41 -27.77
N GLU A 29 32.74 45.19 -27.32
CA GLU A 29 32.68 46.00 -26.12
C GLU A 29 31.31 46.63 -25.92
N ASN A 30 30.82 46.54 -24.68
CA ASN A 30 30.18 47.71 -24.08
C ASN A 30 30.58 47.76 -22.61
N GLN A 31 31.66 48.49 -22.35
CA GLN A 31 31.91 49.06 -21.04
C GLN A 31 30.81 50.07 -20.76
N SER A 32 29.89 49.71 -19.87
CA SER A 32 29.08 50.68 -19.14
C SER A 32 29.19 50.34 -17.67
N ILE A 33 30.13 51.04 -17.04
CA ILE A 33 30.16 51.38 -15.63
C ILE A 33 28.77 51.92 -15.29
N MET A 34 28.02 51.19 -14.45
CA MET A 34 26.82 51.71 -13.81
C MET A 34 26.85 51.24 -12.35
N GLU A 35 27.21 52.21 -11.52
CA GLU A 35 26.85 52.41 -10.11
C GLU A 35 26.54 51.18 -9.27
N GLU A 36 27.36 50.98 -8.23
CA GLU A 36 26.97 50.23 -7.04
C GLU A 36 25.76 50.92 -6.41
N GLU A 37 24.56 50.49 -6.79
CA GLU A 37 23.38 50.64 -5.95
C GLU A 37 23.59 49.72 -4.75
N GLU A 38 24.24 50.28 -3.73
CA GLU A 38 24.35 49.69 -2.41
C GLU A 38 22.93 49.38 -1.92
N LEU A 39 22.59 48.10 -1.95
CA LEU A 39 21.26 47.62 -1.59
C LEU A 39 21.12 47.79 -0.06
N GLU A 40 20.65 48.96 0.37
CA GLU A 40 20.29 49.21 1.76
C GLU A 40 19.17 48.24 2.16
N ILE A 41 19.55 47.10 2.73
CA ILE A 41 18.62 46.18 3.38
C ILE A 41 18.00 46.93 4.57
N PRO A 42 16.67 47.20 4.58
CA PRO A 42 16.03 47.79 5.73
C PRO A 42 16.12 46.76 6.87
N THR A 43 17.03 47.00 7.79
CA THR A 43 17.14 46.21 9.03
C THR A 43 15.94 46.56 9.89
N LYS A 44 14.83 45.86 9.62
CA LYS A 44 13.61 45.88 10.42
C LYS A 44 14.01 45.52 11.86
N THR A 45 14.15 46.53 12.70
CA THR A 45 14.56 46.39 14.11
C THR A 45 13.54 45.50 14.82
N MET A 46 13.89 44.22 15.00
CA MET A 46 13.05 43.26 15.70
C MET A 46 13.05 43.64 17.18
N LYS A 47 11.86 43.91 17.72
CA LYS A 47 11.64 44.10 19.16
C LYS A 47 12.24 42.90 19.92
N PRO A 48 12.96 43.09 21.03
CA PRO A 48 13.65 42.00 21.71
C PRO A 48 12.67 40.87 22.00
N ILE A 49 12.99 39.67 21.49
CA ILE A 49 12.20 38.46 21.69
C ILE A 49 12.07 38.24 23.20
N SER A 50 10.82 38.19 23.68
CA SER A 50 10.58 38.07 25.11
C SER A 50 11.15 36.74 25.62
N LYS A 51 11.73 36.74 26.83
CA LYS A 51 12.27 35.52 27.46
C LYS A 51 11.20 34.41 27.57
N VAL A 52 9.92 34.79 27.58
CA VAL A 52 8.76 33.89 27.53
C VAL A 52 8.65 33.21 26.16
N PHE A 53 8.82 33.94 25.06
CA PHE A 53 8.81 33.36 23.72
C PHE A 53 9.99 32.39 23.50
N LEU A 54 11.17 32.73 24.04
CA LEU A 54 12.33 31.84 24.00
C LEU A 54 12.12 30.57 24.84
N ALA A 55 11.48 30.68 26.01
CA ALA A 55 11.14 29.54 26.86
C ALA A 55 10.08 28.61 26.23
N VAL A 56 9.08 29.18 25.55
CA VAL A 56 8.05 28.41 24.81
C VAL A 56 8.67 27.66 23.62
N LEU A 57 9.58 28.29 22.90
CA LEU A 57 10.27 27.68 21.76
C LEU A 57 11.21 26.54 22.20
N LEU A 58 11.91 26.71 23.33
CA LEU A 58 12.68 25.64 23.96
C LEU A 58 11.80 24.49 24.46
N GLY A 59 10.65 24.79 25.07
CA GLY A 59 9.69 23.77 25.51
C GLY A 59 9.12 22.96 24.34
N ALA A 60 8.77 23.62 23.23
CA ALA A 60 8.28 22.96 22.02
C ALA A 60 9.35 22.04 21.39
N LEU A 61 10.63 22.46 21.42
CA LEU A 61 11.74 21.65 20.90
C LEU A 61 11.96 20.38 21.73
N VAL A 62 11.93 20.48 23.05
CA VAL A 62 12.06 19.32 23.96
C VAL A 62 10.86 18.37 23.82
N PHE A 63 9.65 18.91 23.65
CA PHE A 63 8.44 18.11 23.43
C PHE A 63 8.49 17.35 22.09
N SER A 64 8.97 18.00 21.02
CA SER A 64 9.15 17.38 19.71
C SER A 64 10.20 16.25 19.76
N SER A 65 11.34 16.44 20.43
CA SER A 65 12.35 15.40 20.59
C SER A 65 11.86 14.22 21.43
N GLY A 66 11.06 14.46 22.46
CA GLY A 66 10.42 13.40 23.26
C GLY A 66 9.44 12.55 22.44
N SER A 67 8.60 13.20 21.61
CA SER A 67 7.70 12.47 20.70
C SER A 67 8.44 11.65 19.65
N ALA A 68 9.57 12.14 19.14
CA ALA A 68 10.39 11.43 18.17
C ALA A 68 11.00 10.15 18.76
N LEU A 69 11.48 10.17 20.01
CA LEU A 69 11.97 8.97 20.70
C LEU A 69 10.87 7.95 20.97
N TYR A 70 9.68 8.42 21.39
CA TYR A 70 8.51 7.56 21.58
C TYR A 70 8.08 6.88 20.27
N PHE A 71 8.01 7.64 19.17
CA PHE A 71 7.65 7.11 17.86
C PHE A 71 8.74 6.22 17.26
N TYR A 72 10.02 6.53 17.47
CA TYR A 72 11.16 5.74 16.99
C TYR A 72 11.14 4.33 17.61
N ASN A 73 10.88 4.21 18.91
CA ASN A 73 10.70 2.90 19.57
C ASN A 73 9.52 2.09 19.02
N LYS A 74 8.48 2.76 18.50
CA LYS A 74 7.33 2.09 17.87
C LYS A 74 7.60 1.72 16.41
N TYR A 75 8.44 2.49 15.71
CA TYR A 75 8.75 2.30 14.30
C TYR A 75 9.88 1.28 14.04
N THR A 76 10.85 1.13 14.95
CA THR A 76 11.90 0.11 14.83
C THR A 76 11.35 -1.32 14.85
N ASN A 77 10.21 -1.55 15.52
CA ASN A 77 9.50 -2.83 15.49
C ASN A 77 8.82 -3.14 14.14
N LEU A 78 8.59 -2.13 13.30
CA LEU A 78 8.02 -2.28 11.96
C LEU A 78 9.11 -2.41 10.87
N GLN A 79 10.28 -1.79 11.10
CA GLN A 79 11.39 -1.76 10.13
C GLN A 79 12.33 -2.98 10.24
N ASN A 80 12.48 -3.58 11.43
CA ASN A 80 13.40 -4.70 11.67
C ASN A 80 12.82 -6.09 11.35
N GLY A 81 11.90 -6.19 10.40
CA GLY A 81 11.50 -7.47 9.78
C GLY A 81 10.92 -8.53 10.72
N THR A 82 10.54 -8.20 11.95
CA THR A 82 9.81 -9.12 12.85
C THR A 82 8.31 -8.90 12.66
N ILE A 83 7.85 -8.94 11.41
CA ILE A 83 6.52 -9.46 11.14
C ILE A 83 6.66 -10.95 11.32
N GLN A 84 6.67 -11.42 12.58
CA GLN A 84 6.34 -12.82 12.82
C GLN A 84 4.93 -12.96 12.24
N PRO A 85 4.72 -13.76 11.17
CA PRO A 85 3.37 -14.07 10.77
C PRO A 85 2.66 -14.56 12.04
N PRO A 86 1.47 -14.04 12.36
CA PRO A 86 0.79 -14.44 13.59
C PRO A 86 0.79 -15.97 13.60
N SER A 87 1.41 -16.55 14.64
CA SER A 87 1.46 -18.00 14.79
C SER A 87 0.02 -18.52 14.68
N GLN A 88 -0.19 -19.71 14.11
CA GLN A 88 -1.56 -20.24 13.95
C GLN A 88 -2.35 -20.25 15.28
N ALA A 89 -1.65 -20.37 16.42
CA ALA A 89 -2.21 -20.22 17.75
C ALA A 89 -2.77 -18.80 18.00
N SER A 90 -2.02 -17.75 17.70
CA SER A 90 -2.46 -16.35 17.91
C SER A 90 -3.68 -15.96 17.07
N VAL A 91 -3.79 -16.44 15.82
CA VAL A 91 -4.96 -16.16 14.96
C VAL A 91 -6.23 -16.85 15.49
N ALA A 92 -6.08 -18.07 16.03
CA ALA A 92 -7.19 -18.80 16.63
C ALA A 92 -7.71 -18.10 17.90
N ASP A 93 -6.81 -17.59 18.73
CA ASP A 93 -7.15 -16.86 19.95
C ASP A 93 -7.84 -15.52 19.64
N GLU A 94 -7.34 -14.76 18.68
CA GLU A 94 -7.97 -13.51 18.21
C GLU A 94 -9.38 -13.76 17.65
N THR A 95 -9.55 -14.84 16.88
CA THR A 95 -10.85 -15.23 16.33
C THR A 95 -11.84 -15.57 17.44
N LYS A 96 -11.40 -16.31 18.46
CA LYS A 96 -12.25 -16.68 19.61
C LYS A 96 -12.66 -15.44 20.41
N ALA A 97 -11.74 -14.52 20.65
CA ALA A 97 -12.03 -13.26 21.34
C ALA A 97 -13.01 -12.38 20.55
N LEU A 98 -12.86 -12.32 19.22
CA LEU A 98 -13.79 -11.63 18.34
C LEU A 98 -15.19 -12.25 18.41
N LEU A 99 -15.31 -13.56 18.28
CA LEU A 99 -16.60 -14.25 18.36
C LEU A 99 -17.27 -14.10 19.73
N ALA A 100 -16.50 -14.09 20.82
CA ALA A 100 -17.02 -13.81 22.15
C ALA A 100 -17.58 -12.37 22.25
N SER A 101 -16.85 -11.40 21.70
CA SER A 101 -17.29 -10.00 21.69
C SER A 101 -18.58 -9.84 20.88
N VAL A 102 -18.63 -10.39 19.67
CA VAL A 102 -19.84 -10.34 18.83
C VAL A 102 -20.99 -11.11 19.48
N GLY A 103 -20.73 -12.28 20.06
CA GLY A 103 -21.73 -13.11 20.74
C GLY A 103 -22.34 -12.48 21.99
N SER A 104 -21.66 -11.51 22.59
CA SER A 104 -22.21 -10.71 23.69
C SER A 104 -23.22 -9.65 23.21
N LEU A 105 -23.16 -9.27 21.94
CA LEU A 105 -23.97 -8.21 21.34
C LEU A 105 -25.15 -8.76 20.52
N ILE A 106 -25.02 -9.98 19.99
CA ILE A 106 -26.05 -10.62 19.16
C ILE A 106 -25.96 -12.14 19.29
N VAL A 107 -27.11 -12.81 19.20
CA VAL A 107 -27.17 -14.28 19.13
C VAL A 107 -26.53 -14.75 17.83
N LEU A 108 -25.44 -15.50 17.95
CA LEU A 108 -24.72 -16.08 16.82
C LEU A 108 -25.32 -17.43 16.39
N PRO A 109 -25.27 -17.77 15.09
CA PRO A 109 -25.53 -19.12 14.62
C PRO A 109 -24.64 -20.16 15.33
N LYS A 110 -25.23 -21.32 15.65
CA LYS A 110 -24.55 -22.42 16.34
C LYS A 110 -24.11 -23.47 15.33
N ASN A 111 -23.08 -24.26 15.69
CA ASN A 111 -22.55 -25.40 14.92
C ASN A 111 -21.92 -25.03 13.57
N GLU A 112 -21.54 -23.77 13.37
CA GLU A 112 -20.74 -23.35 12.22
C GLU A 112 -19.76 -22.23 12.60
N SER A 113 -18.65 -22.17 11.86
CA SER A 113 -17.65 -21.11 12.00
C SER A 113 -17.85 -20.09 10.88
N PRO A 114 -17.90 -18.78 11.19
CA PRO A 114 -18.04 -17.77 10.15
C PRO A 114 -16.74 -17.59 9.36
N THR A 115 -16.88 -17.15 8.12
CA THR A 115 -15.76 -16.56 7.38
C THR A 115 -15.62 -15.10 7.82
N ILE A 116 -14.42 -14.71 8.25
CA ILE A 116 -14.16 -13.37 8.78
C ILE A 116 -13.34 -12.58 7.74
N ALA A 117 -13.83 -11.40 7.38
CA ALA A 117 -13.13 -10.45 6.53
C ALA A 117 -13.00 -9.09 7.20
N THR A 118 -12.01 -8.30 6.81
CA THR A 118 -11.83 -6.92 7.28
C THR A 118 -12.17 -5.94 6.17
N VAL A 119 -12.96 -4.91 6.48
CA VAL A 119 -13.25 -3.82 5.56
C VAL A 119 -11.99 -2.97 5.39
N ALA A 120 -11.29 -3.13 4.27
CA ALA A 120 -10.07 -2.39 3.96
C ALA A 120 -10.37 -0.97 3.45
N ASP A 121 -11.38 -0.85 2.59
CA ASP A 121 -11.79 0.40 1.96
C ASP A 121 -13.34 0.47 1.88
N PRO A 122 -14.00 1.18 2.82
CA PRO A 122 -15.44 1.33 2.81
C PRO A 122 -15.98 2.07 1.58
N SER A 123 -15.19 2.93 0.94
CA SER A 123 -15.65 3.78 -0.17
C SER A 123 -16.02 2.94 -1.39
N GLN A 124 -15.32 1.84 -1.63
CA GLN A 124 -15.58 0.91 -2.73
C GLN A 124 -16.77 -0.04 -2.47
N LEU A 125 -17.32 -0.02 -1.26
CA LEU A 125 -18.43 -0.88 -0.86
C LEU A 125 -19.72 -0.10 -0.63
N ARG A 126 -19.73 1.23 -0.86
CA ARG A 126 -20.89 2.10 -0.57
C ARG A 126 -22.13 1.77 -1.39
N ASP A 127 -21.96 1.19 -2.57
CA ASP A 127 -23.07 0.77 -3.42
C ASP A 127 -23.85 -0.42 -2.83
N GLN A 128 -23.28 -1.09 -1.83
CA GLN A 128 -23.94 -2.17 -1.10
C GLN A 128 -24.59 -1.61 0.18
N PRO A 129 -25.92 -1.72 0.35
CA PRO A 129 -26.62 -1.23 1.54
C PRO A 129 -26.02 -1.73 2.86
N PHE A 130 -25.53 -2.98 2.87
CA PHE A 130 -24.90 -3.61 4.04
C PHE A 130 -23.65 -2.86 4.55
N PHE A 131 -22.95 -2.12 3.69
CA PHE A 131 -21.71 -1.43 4.01
C PHE A 131 -21.87 0.11 4.09
N VAL A 132 -23.10 0.64 4.01
CA VAL A 132 -23.36 2.09 4.07
C VAL A 132 -22.81 2.73 5.34
N ASN A 133 -22.86 2.02 6.47
CA ASN A 133 -22.35 2.50 7.75
C ASN A 133 -20.96 1.94 8.11
N ALA A 134 -20.32 1.20 7.21
CA ALA A 134 -19.03 0.57 7.47
C ALA A 134 -17.89 1.60 7.57
N LYS A 135 -16.94 1.29 8.44
CA LYS A 135 -15.68 2.01 8.63
C LYS A 135 -14.49 1.08 8.33
N LYS A 136 -13.35 1.70 8.00
CA LYS A 136 -12.11 0.96 7.76
C LYS A 136 -11.71 0.20 9.02
N GLY A 137 -11.42 -1.09 8.88
CA GLY A 137 -11.06 -1.98 9.98
C GLY A 137 -12.23 -2.76 10.59
N ASP A 138 -13.48 -2.41 10.25
CA ASP A 138 -14.65 -3.19 10.66
C ASP A 138 -14.55 -4.64 10.15
N LYS A 139 -15.15 -5.57 10.90
CA LYS A 139 -15.08 -7.02 10.67
C LYS A 139 -16.42 -7.51 10.14
N VAL A 140 -16.38 -8.24 9.04
CA VAL A 140 -17.55 -8.92 8.47
C VAL A 140 -17.47 -10.39 8.85
N LEU A 141 -18.53 -10.93 9.44
CA LEU A 141 -18.68 -12.33 9.76
C LEU A 141 -19.77 -12.90 8.85
N ILE A 142 -19.40 -13.84 7.98
CA ILE A 142 -20.31 -14.49 7.04
C ILE A 142 -20.55 -15.93 7.48
N TYR A 143 -21.81 -16.21 7.79
CA TYR A 143 -22.32 -17.52 8.15
C TYR A 143 -23.03 -18.15 6.95
N SER A 144 -22.37 -19.11 6.31
CA SER A 144 -22.85 -19.69 5.05
C SER A 144 -24.07 -20.59 5.23
N THR A 145 -24.16 -21.36 6.33
CA THR A 145 -25.28 -22.26 6.57
C THR A 145 -26.51 -21.49 7.04
N ALA A 146 -26.34 -20.56 8.00
CA ALA A 146 -27.42 -19.70 8.45
C ALA A 146 -27.77 -18.56 7.48
N ARG A 147 -27.03 -18.43 6.36
CA ARG A 147 -27.19 -17.38 5.33
C ARG A 147 -27.28 -15.98 5.94
N LYS A 148 -26.32 -15.64 6.81
CA LYS A 148 -26.32 -14.39 7.57
C LYS A 148 -24.94 -13.73 7.51
N ALA A 149 -24.92 -12.43 7.22
CA ALA A 149 -23.75 -11.58 7.36
C ALA A 149 -23.96 -10.62 8.53
N ILE A 150 -22.91 -10.43 9.33
CA ILE A 150 -22.88 -9.53 10.47
C ILE A 150 -21.67 -8.60 10.30
N LEU A 151 -21.92 -7.30 10.27
CA LEU A 151 -20.89 -6.28 10.26
C LEU A 151 -20.67 -5.80 11.70
N TYR A 152 -19.47 -6.00 12.23
CA TYR A 152 -19.08 -5.63 13.58
C TYR A 152 -17.98 -4.58 13.53
N SER A 153 -18.07 -3.55 14.36
CA SER A 153 -17.04 -2.54 14.52
C SER A 153 -16.27 -2.78 15.83
N PRO A 154 -15.02 -3.27 15.78
CA PRO A 154 -14.22 -3.52 16.99
C PRO A 154 -13.92 -2.26 17.79
N THR A 155 -13.81 -1.11 17.12
CA THR A 155 -13.50 0.18 17.75
C THR A 155 -14.68 0.73 18.53
N GLN A 156 -15.90 0.45 18.09
CA GLN A 156 -17.15 0.90 18.73
C GLN A 156 -17.79 -0.20 19.58
N ASN A 157 -17.23 -1.42 19.56
CA ASN A 157 -17.81 -2.63 20.15
C ASN A 157 -19.31 -2.76 19.84
N LYS A 158 -19.68 -2.65 18.57
CA LYS A 158 -21.08 -2.60 18.13
C LYS A 158 -21.31 -3.39 16.86
N ILE A 159 -22.48 -4.02 16.76
CA ILE A 159 -23.03 -4.54 15.51
C ILE A 159 -23.54 -3.37 14.67
N VAL A 160 -22.86 -3.12 13.55
CA VAL A 160 -23.18 -2.04 12.62
C VAL A 160 -24.37 -2.42 11.75
N GLU A 161 -24.37 -3.64 11.21
CA GLU A 161 -25.40 -4.11 10.28
C GLU A 161 -25.55 -5.64 10.31
N VAL A 162 -26.74 -6.13 10.01
CA VAL A 162 -27.04 -7.58 9.88
C VAL A 162 -27.93 -7.82 8.67
N ALA A 163 -27.51 -8.68 7.75
CA ALA A 163 -28.27 -8.97 6.54
C ALA A 163 -28.30 -10.46 6.20
N PRO A 164 -29.35 -10.93 5.49
CA PRO A 164 -29.33 -12.24 4.87
C PRO A 164 -28.30 -12.28 3.73
N VAL A 165 -27.73 -13.45 3.47
CA VAL A 165 -26.77 -13.69 2.37
C VAL A 165 -27.37 -14.66 1.37
N ASN A 166 -27.48 -14.22 0.12
CA ASN A 166 -27.81 -15.07 -1.01
C ASN A 166 -26.53 -15.36 -1.78
N PHE A 167 -26.12 -16.63 -1.78
CA PHE A 167 -25.02 -17.10 -2.61
C PHE A 167 -25.60 -17.41 -3.99
N GLU A 168 -25.70 -16.40 -4.85
CA GLU A 168 -25.82 -16.65 -6.27
C GLU A 168 -24.51 -17.30 -6.72
N ASN A 169 -24.59 -18.42 -7.44
CA ASN A 169 -23.42 -19.19 -7.88
C ASN A 169 -22.60 -18.39 -8.91
N SER A 170 -21.87 -17.37 -8.47
CA SER A 170 -20.77 -16.81 -9.24
C SER A 170 -19.59 -17.77 -9.11
N SER A 171 -19.63 -18.84 -9.90
CA SER A 171 -18.47 -19.67 -10.22
C SER A 171 -17.49 -18.80 -11.03
N GLN A 172 -16.76 -17.94 -10.33
CA GLN A 172 -15.47 -17.46 -10.82
C GLN A 172 -14.43 -18.22 -10.02
N ALA A 173 -14.09 -19.39 -10.54
CA ALA A 173 -12.96 -20.17 -10.10
C ALA A 173 -11.74 -19.25 -10.04
N ALA A 174 -11.18 -19.06 -8.85
CA ALA A 174 -9.80 -18.65 -8.72
C ALA A 174 -8.97 -19.75 -9.38
N THR A 175 -8.52 -19.51 -10.62
CA THR A 175 -7.62 -20.40 -11.33
C THR A 175 -6.38 -20.59 -10.47
N PRO A 176 -6.09 -21.80 -9.96
CA PRO A 176 -4.83 -22.04 -9.26
C PRO A 176 -3.70 -21.78 -10.27
N ALA A 177 -2.77 -20.90 -9.88
CA ALA A 177 -1.57 -20.60 -10.65
C ALA A 177 -0.88 -21.91 -11.10
N PRO A 178 -0.42 -22.02 -12.36
CA PRO A 178 0.29 -23.20 -12.81
C PRO A 178 1.56 -23.37 -11.98
N LYS A 179 1.64 -24.45 -11.21
CA LYS A 179 2.90 -24.93 -10.63
C LYS A 179 3.81 -25.28 -11.80
N SER A 180 4.84 -24.47 -12.02
CA SER A 180 5.97 -24.82 -12.87
C SER A 180 6.63 -26.08 -12.33
N ASN A 181 6.27 -27.24 -12.86
CA ASN A 181 7.10 -28.44 -12.76
C ASN A 181 8.37 -28.18 -13.57
N VAL A 182 9.45 -27.80 -12.89
CA VAL A 182 10.80 -27.86 -13.46
C VAL A 182 11.22 -29.33 -13.45
N THR A 183 11.12 -29.93 -14.63
CA THR A 183 11.67 -31.23 -14.99
C THR A 183 13.18 -31.22 -14.78
N SER A 184 13.66 -31.76 -13.65
CA SER A 184 15.02 -32.28 -13.54
C SER A 184 15.00 -33.72 -14.05
N THR A 185 15.24 -33.90 -15.35
CA THR A 185 15.58 -35.20 -15.93
C THR A 185 17.00 -35.12 -16.42
N ASN A 186 17.94 -35.54 -15.58
CA ASN A 186 19.32 -35.74 -16.00
C ASN A 186 19.85 -37.03 -15.36
N GLY A 187 20.33 -37.95 -16.19
CA GLY A 187 21.23 -39.04 -15.76
C GLY A 187 20.60 -40.42 -15.58
N ARG A 188 20.18 -41.05 -16.69
CA ARG A 188 19.98 -42.49 -16.80
C ARG A 188 21.31 -43.22 -16.55
N SER A 189 21.50 -43.71 -15.34
CA SER A 189 22.57 -44.63 -14.99
C SER A 189 22.10 -46.07 -15.20
N VAL A 190 22.95 -46.84 -15.88
CA VAL A 190 23.03 -48.32 -15.90
C VAL A 190 21.89 -49.09 -16.60
N ASN A 191 22.18 -49.62 -17.80
CA ASN A 191 22.35 -51.08 -17.97
C ASN A 191 22.82 -51.38 -19.41
N LYS A 192 24.06 -51.86 -19.57
CA LYS A 192 24.57 -52.42 -20.84
C LYS A 192 24.85 -53.90 -20.59
N LYS A 193 24.27 -54.73 -21.47
CA LYS A 193 24.64 -56.13 -21.67
C LYS A 193 26.11 -56.27 -22.05
#